data_AF-A0A397AH67-F1
#
_entry.id   AF-A0A397AH67-F1
#
_cell.length_a   1.000
_cell.length_b   1.000
_cell.length_c   1.000
_cell.angle_alpha   90.00
_cell.angle_beta   90.00
_cell.angle_gamma   90.00
#
_symmetry.space_group_name_H-M   'P 1'
#
loop_
_entity.id
_entity.type
_entity.pdbx_description
1 polymer ?
#
loop_
_entity_poly.entity_id
_entity_poly.type
_entity_poly.pdbx_seq_one_letter_code
_entity_poly.pdbx_strand_id
1 'polypeptide(L)'
;MKASFLGVIGLVTDGAASRKLSAVTLTDAKIALLRQEVNEWKSAFGEEARLQGAIPPASTALESLDNNDEIQRFFYSKLAVDAARRSNPHAQLALNVFALLNPTKFASFVQRSLTNDMVAPTELDILEAENALPAQVDWTTAVALREEA
;
A
#
# COMPACT_ATOMS: atom_id res chain seq x y z
N MET A 1 -21.97 -26.21 -41.54
CA MET A 1 -21.06 -26.56 -40.42
C MET A 1 -20.77 -25.29 -39.64
N LYS A 2 -21.14 -25.23 -38.35
CA LYS A 2 -21.02 -24.03 -37.51
C LYS A 2 -19.92 -24.35 -36.49
N ALA A 3 -18.74 -23.72 -36.64
CA ALA A 3 -17.62 -23.93 -35.74
C ALA A 3 -17.78 -22.99 -34.53
N SER A 4 -17.99 -23.58 -33.35
CA SER A 4 -17.95 -22.89 -32.07
C SER A 4 -16.49 -22.72 -31.66
N PHE A 5 -16.02 -21.48 -31.53
CA PHE A 5 -14.70 -21.17 -30.99
C PHE A 5 -14.82 -20.95 -29.48
N LEU A 6 -14.31 -21.90 -28.69
CA LEU A 6 -14.05 -21.73 -27.27
C LEU A 6 -12.68 -21.05 -27.12
N GLY A 7 -12.68 -19.76 -26.77
CA GLY A 7 -11.47 -19.01 -26.44
C GLY A 7 -11.16 -19.15 -24.95
N VAL A 8 -10.14 -19.95 -24.62
CA VAL A 8 -9.50 -19.96 -23.29
C VAL A 8 -8.71 -18.64 -23.14
N ILE A 9 -9.10 -17.81 -22.17
CA ILE A 9 -8.31 -16.63 -21.77
C ILE A 9 -7.23 -17.12 -20.81
N GLY A 10 -6.00 -17.17 -21.30
CA GLY A 10 -4.81 -17.41 -20.47
C GLY A 10 -4.61 -16.25 -19.50
N LEU A 11 -4.56 -16.56 -18.21
CA LEU A 11 -4.14 -15.65 -17.16
C LEU A 11 -2.64 -15.38 -17.35
N VAL A 12 -2.30 -14.22 -17.91
CA VAL A 12 -0.92 -13.73 -17.92
C VAL A 12 -0.63 -13.27 -16.49
N THR A 13 0.09 -14.10 -15.73
CA THR A 13 0.69 -13.67 -14.47
C THR A 13 1.86 -12.77 -14.85
N ASP A 14 1.59 -11.48 -15.02
CA ASP A 14 2.65 -10.48 -15.15
C ASP A 14 3.40 -10.45 -13.82
N GLY A 15 4.56 -11.13 -13.81
CA GLY A 15 5.59 -10.92 -12.82
C GLY A 15 5.92 -9.43 -12.84
N ALA A 16 5.63 -8.75 -11.74
CA ALA A 16 6.06 -7.38 -11.50
C ALA A 16 7.58 -7.36 -11.56
N ALA A 17 8.11 -7.14 -12.76
CA ALA A 17 9.51 -6.94 -13.00
C ALA A 17 9.93 -5.75 -12.14
N SER A 18 10.70 -6.04 -11.08
CA SER A 18 11.48 -5.07 -10.32
C SER A 18 12.48 -4.45 -11.30
N ARG A 19 12.02 -3.46 -12.05
CA ARG A 19 12.89 -2.58 -12.81
C ARG A 19 13.61 -1.75 -11.77
N LYS A 20 14.80 -2.19 -11.38
CA LYS A 20 15.79 -1.35 -10.70
C LYS A 20 16.02 -0.14 -11.61
N LEU A 21 15.28 0.94 -11.35
CA LEU A 21 15.51 2.24 -11.97
C LEU A 21 16.79 2.79 -11.35
N SER A 22 17.89 2.52 -12.04
CA SER A 22 19.24 2.98 -11.75
C SER A 22 19.26 4.49 -11.47
N ALA A 23 19.85 4.86 -10.34
CA ALA A 23 20.43 6.17 -10.00
C ALA A 23 19.79 7.39 -10.69
N VAL A 24 18.64 7.84 -10.20
CA VAL A 24 18.20 9.21 -10.46
C VAL A 24 19.21 10.14 -9.81
N THR A 25 20.07 10.78 -10.60
CA THR A 25 20.86 11.92 -10.14
C THR A 25 19.88 13.06 -9.86
N LEU A 26 19.49 13.19 -8.59
CA LEU A 26 18.70 14.31 -8.11
C LEU A 26 19.58 15.57 -8.16
N THR A 27 19.13 16.62 -8.82
CA THR A 27 19.80 17.92 -8.77
C THR A 27 19.61 18.57 -7.39
N ASP A 28 20.51 19.46 -6.98
CA ASP A 28 20.42 20.13 -5.67
C ASP A 28 19.07 20.86 -5.47
N ALA A 29 18.56 21.50 -6.52
CA ALA A 29 17.25 22.15 -6.51
C ALA A 29 16.11 21.14 -6.26
N LYS A 30 16.18 19.95 -6.87
CA LYS A 30 15.19 18.89 -6.66
C LYS A 30 15.29 18.29 -5.25
N ILE A 31 16.51 18.15 -4.71
CA ILE A 31 16.72 17.70 -3.32
C ILE A 31 16.12 18.73 -2.34
N ALA A 32 16.34 20.02 -2.57
CA ALA A 32 15.78 21.07 -1.73
C ALA A 32 14.24 21.05 -1.73
N LEU A 33 13.62 20.88 -2.91
CA LEU A 33 12.17 20.73 -3.02
C LEU A 33 11.67 19.47 -2.30
N LEU A 34 12.29 18.31 -2.54
CA LEU A 34 11.89 17.06 -1.88
C LEU A 34 12.02 17.15 -0.35
N ARG A 35 13.03 17.87 0.15
CA ARG A 35 13.19 18.11 1.59
C ARG A 35 12.04 18.93 2.16
N GLN A 36 11.57 19.94 1.44
CA GLN A 36 10.38 20.69 1.84
C GLN A 36 9.15 19.77 1.87
N GLU A 37 8.92 19.00 0.81
CA GLU A 37 7.77 18.08 0.73
C GLU A 37 7.81 16.99 1.83
N VAL A 38 8.99 16.49 2.18
CA VAL A 38 9.19 15.57 3.30
C VAL A 38 8.82 16.21 4.63
N ASN A 39 9.17 17.49 4.84
CA ASN A 39 8.79 18.21 6.05
C ASN A 39 7.27 18.46 6.11
N GLU A 40 6.63 18.79 4.99
CA GLU A 40 5.18 18.90 4.88
C GLU A 40 4.49 17.57 5.19
N TRP A 41 5.00 16.47 4.62
CA TRP A 41 4.51 15.12 4.91
C TRP A 41 4.68 14.77 6.39
N LYS A 42 5.83 15.08 7.02
CA LYS A 42 6.06 14.88 8.45
C LYS A 42 5.08 15.70 9.31
N SER A 43 4.76 16.92 8.89
CA SER A 43 3.77 17.74 9.59
C SER A 43 2.36 17.15 9.51
N ALA A 44 2.02 16.49 8.41
CA ALA A 44 0.69 15.91 8.21
C ALA A 44 0.55 14.51 8.82
N PHE A 45 1.58 13.68 8.71
CA PHE A 45 1.51 12.23 8.98
C PHE A 45 2.58 11.73 9.93
N GLY A 46 3.57 12.54 10.30
CA GLY A 46 4.76 12.09 11.01
C GLY A 46 4.48 11.46 12.36
N GLU A 47 3.53 12.02 13.12
CA GLU A 47 3.17 11.47 14.43
C GLU A 47 2.42 10.14 14.32
N GLU A 48 1.45 10.05 13.42
CA GLU A 48 0.74 8.79 13.17
C GLU A 48 1.68 7.72 12.61
N ALA A 49 2.55 8.09 11.67
CA ALA A 49 3.57 7.20 11.14
C ALA A 49 4.51 6.70 12.24
N ARG A 50 4.86 7.56 13.22
CA ARG A 50 5.69 7.17 14.37
C ARG A 50 4.95 6.18 15.26
N LEU A 51 3.69 6.44 15.60
CA LEU A 51 2.86 5.57 16.44
C LEU A 51 2.65 4.19 15.80
N GLN A 52 2.50 4.13 14.48
CA GLN A 52 2.36 2.88 13.75
C GLN A 52 3.71 2.17 13.49
N GLY A 53 4.85 2.80 13.79
CA GLY A 53 6.17 2.25 13.45
C GLY A 53 6.47 2.28 11.94
N ALA A 54 5.83 3.19 11.21
CA ALA A 54 6.02 3.46 9.79
C ALA A 54 7.14 4.49 9.49
N ILE A 55 7.82 4.99 10.52
CA ILE A 55 9.06 5.76 10.37
C ILE A 55 10.24 4.77 10.33
N PRO A 56 11.08 4.78 9.29
CA PRO A 56 12.28 3.96 9.28
C PRO A 56 13.18 4.32 10.47
N PRO A 57 13.79 3.35 11.16
CA PRO A 57 14.76 3.65 12.20
C PRO A 57 15.91 4.46 11.59
N ALA A 58 16.40 5.47 12.31
CA ALA A 58 17.61 6.17 11.92
C ALA A 58 18.76 5.15 11.88
N SER A 59 19.19 4.78 10.68
CA SER A 59 20.26 3.82 10.45
C SER A 59 21.57 4.45 10.90
N THR A 60 21.95 4.32 12.18
CA THR A 60 23.22 4.84 12.74
C THR A 60 23.37 6.38 12.79
N ALA A 61 24.14 6.85 13.78
CA ALA A 61 24.40 8.27 14.02
C ALA A 61 25.23 8.97 12.91
N LEU A 62 25.74 8.23 11.91
CA LEU A 62 26.41 8.79 10.74
C LEU A 62 25.44 9.04 9.57
N GLU A 63 24.37 8.27 9.47
CA GLU A 63 23.35 8.37 8.42
C GLU A 63 22.19 9.31 8.85
N SER A 64 22.12 9.67 10.14
CA SER A 64 21.32 10.84 10.60
C SER A 64 21.84 12.17 10.03
N LEU A 65 23.08 12.21 9.53
CA LEU A 65 23.63 13.31 8.73
C LEU A 65 23.29 13.15 7.24
N ASP A 66 22.95 11.94 6.79
CA ASP A 66 22.59 11.62 5.41
C ASP A 66 21.06 11.66 5.24
N ASN A 67 20.52 12.87 5.27
CA ASN A 67 19.13 13.17 4.90
C ASN A 67 18.72 12.68 3.49
N ASN A 68 19.62 12.04 2.74
CA ASN A 68 19.36 11.53 1.41
C ASN A 68 18.53 10.24 1.39
N ASP A 69 18.63 9.33 2.37
CA ASP A 69 17.83 8.07 2.35
C ASP A 69 16.33 8.37 2.44
N GLU A 70 15.93 9.26 3.36
CA GLU A 70 14.54 9.65 3.52
C GLU A 70 14.00 10.35 2.27
N ILE A 71 14.78 11.29 1.71
CA ILE A 71 14.45 11.99 0.47
C ILE A 71 14.31 11.00 -0.69
N GLN A 72 15.19 10.01 -0.79
CA GLN A 72 15.14 8.99 -1.81
C GLN A 72 13.90 8.11 -1.67
N ARG A 73 13.60 7.62 -0.47
CA ARG A 73 12.40 6.79 -0.20
C ARG A 73 11.13 7.56 -0.54
N PHE A 74 11.03 8.80 -0.08
CA PHE A 74 9.89 9.66 -0.38
C PHE A 74 9.74 9.87 -1.90
N PHE A 75 10.85 10.13 -2.60
CA PHE A 75 10.85 10.26 -4.06
C PHE A 75 10.39 8.98 -4.76
N TYR A 76 10.86 7.80 -4.34
CA TYR A 76 10.40 6.52 -4.89
C TYR A 76 8.92 6.27 -4.64
N SER A 77 8.40 6.62 -3.45
CA SER A 77 6.97 6.53 -3.15
C SER A 77 6.14 7.43 -4.05
N LYS A 78 6.60 8.65 -4.35
CA LYS A 78 5.94 9.53 -5.32
C LYS A 78 5.88 8.91 -6.71
N LEU A 79 7.00 8.36 -7.19
CA LEU A 79 7.04 7.66 -8.48
C LEU A 79 6.08 6.47 -8.52
N ALA A 80 5.99 5.70 -7.42
CA ALA A 80 5.08 4.56 -7.31
C ALA A 80 3.61 5.00 -7.35
N VAL A 81 3.24 6.06 -6.63
CA VAL A 81 1.89 6.65 -6.67
C VAL A 81 1.56 7.14 -8.07
N ASP A 82 2.46 7.89 -8.72
CA ASP A 82 2.23 8.39 -10.08
C ASP A 82 2.09 7.25 -11.10
N ALA A 83 2.89 6.19 -10.98
CA ALA A 83 2.74 5.00 -11.81
C ALA A 83 1.39 4.32 -11.57
N ALA A 84 1.00 4.13 -10.31
CA ALA A 84 -0.26 3.49 -9.96
C ALA A 84 -1.49 4.31 -10.41
N ARG A 85 -1.43 5.66 -10.36
CA ARG A 85 -2.51 6.54 -10.86
C ARG A 85 -2.72 6.40 -12.36
N ARG A 86 -1.64 6.29 -13.13
CA ARG A 86 -1.74 6.08 -14.59
C ARG A 86 -2.42 4.75 -14.94
N SER A 87 -2.16 3.71 -14.15
CA SER A 87 -2.77 2.39 -14.35
C SER A 87 -4.20 2.28 -13.78
N ASN A 88 -4.58 3.14 -12.85
CA ASN A 88 -5.87 3.08 -12.15
C ASN A 88 -6.59 4.43 -12.19
N PRO A 89 -7.14 4.83 -13.35
CA PRO A 89 -7.70 6.17 -13.56
C PRO A 89 -8.93 6.48 -12.69
N HIS A 90 -9.61 5.46 -12.19
CA HIS A 90 -10.76 5.62 -11.29
C HIS A 90 -10.38 5.63 -9.80
N ALA A 91 -9.11 5.39 -9.46
CA ALA A 91 -8.63 5.37 -8.10
C ALA A 91 -7.97 6.71 -7.72
N GLN A 92 -8.27 7.19 -6.52
CA GLN A 92 -7.60 8.35 -5.93
C GLN A 92 -6.44 7.84 -5.07
N LEU A 93 -5.23 7.85 -5.64
CA LEU A 93 -4.02 7.41 -4.94
C LEU A 93 -3.18 8.63 -4.55
N ALA A 94 -2.75 8.64 -3.29
CA ALA A 94 -1.94 9.69 -2.69
C ALA A 94 -0.92 9.07 -1.71
N LEU A 95 0.07 9.87 -1.33
CA LEU A 95 0.97 9.49 -0.23
C LEU A 95 0.21 9.48 1.10
N ASN A 96 0.60 8.58 2.00
CA ASN A 96 0.02 8.41 3.32
C ASN A 96 1.11 8.16 4.37
N VAL A 97 0.73 7.72 5.57
CA VAL A 97 1.63 7.42 6.70
C VAL A 97 2.77 6.43 6.38
N PHE A 98 2.68 5.66 5.29
CA PHE A 98 3.69 4.68 4.88
C PHE A 98 4.68 5.22 3.83
N ALA A 99 4.64 6.51 3.49
CA ALA A 99 5.43 7.07 2.38
C ALA A 99 6.96 6.89 2.51
N LEU A 100 7.47 6.66 3.73
CA LEU A 100 8.90 6.43 3.98
C LEU A 100 9.28 4.95 4.13
N LEU A 101 8.32 4.03 4.14
CA LEU A 101 8.61 2.61 4.20
C LEU A 101 9.04 2.09 2.83
N ASN A 102 10.04 1.21 2.83
CA ASN A 102 10.34 0.41 1.65
C ASN A 102 9.34 -0.77 1.53
N PRO A 103 9.20 -1.37 0.34
CA PRO A 103 8.22 -2.44 0.11
C PRO A 103 8.36 -3.63 1.07
N THR A 104 9.59 -4.00 1.42
CA THR A 104 9.85 -5.11 2.36
C THR A 104 9.28 -4.81 3.75
N LYS A 105 9.53 -3.60 4.28
CA LYS A 105 9.02 -3.18 5.59
C LYS A 105 7.51 -3.01 5.57
N PHE A 106 6.96 -2.46 4.49
CA PHE A 106 5.51 -2.37 4.32
C PHE A 106 4.85 -3.76 4.28
N ALA A 107 5.43 -4.71 3.55
CA ALA A 107 4.93 -6.09 3.54
C ALA A 107 4.95 -6.72 4.94
N SER A 108 6.05 -6.58 5.68
CA SER A 108 6.12 -7.04 7.08
C SER A 108 5.10 -6.34 7.97
N PHE A 109 4.84 -5.04 7.75
CA PHE A 109 3.83 -4.29 8.51
C PHE A 109 2.44 -4.89 8.32
N VAL A 110 2.03 -5.14 7.07
CA VAL A 110 0.70 -5.66 6.72
C VAL A 110 0.54 -7.14 7.08
N GLN A 111 1.59 -7.94 6.97
CA GLN A 111 1.53 -9.39 7.24
C GLN A 111 1.36 -9.75 8.72
N ARG A 112 1.59 -8.83 9.66
CA ARG A 112 1.47 -9.11 11.11
C ARG A 112 0.09 -9.61 11.52
N SER A 113 -0.97 -9.27 10.80
CA SER A 113 -2.34 -9.72 11.09
C SER A 113 -2.71 -11.07 10.47
N LEU A 114 -1.85 -11.60 9.59
CA LEU A 114 -2.11 -12.83 8.84
C LEU A 114 -1.37 -14.04 9.41
N THR A 115 -0.78 -13.93 10.62
CA THR A 115 -0.09 -15.06 11.25
C THR A 115 -1.06 -16.18 11.55
N ASN A 116 -0.75 -17.29 10.90
CA ASN A 116 -1.57 -18.44 10.63
C ASN A 116 -1.61 -19.39 11.84
N ASP A 117 -2.41 -19.08 12.85
CA ASP A 117 -3.03 -20.15 13.65
C ASP A 117 -4.20 -20.68 12.81
N MET A 118 -3.88 -21.55 11.85
CA MET A 118 -4.86 -22.36 11.15
C MET A 118 -5.49 -23.30 12.18
N VAL A 119 -6.49 -22.79 12.89
CA VAL A 119 -7.52 -23.64 13.46
C VAL A 119 -8.13 -24.38 12.26
N ALA A 120 -8.02 -25.70 12.26
CA ALA A 120 -8.66 -26.54 11.26
C ALA A 120 -10.11 -26.06 11.08
N PRO A 121 -10.63 -25.94 9.83
CA PRO A 121 -11.97 -25.42 9.62
C PRO A 121 -12.94 -26.26 10.45
N THR A 122 -13.50 -25.64 11.49
CA THR A 122 -14.72 -26.16 12.09
C THR A 122 -15.73 -26.18 10.96
N GLU A 123 -16.40 -27.30 10.76
CA GLU A 123 -17.43 -27.46 9.74
C GLU A 123 -18.39 -26.27 9.84
N LEU A 124 -18.26 -25.35 8.88
CA LEU A 124 -19.06 -24.14 8.85
C LEU A 124 -20.43 -24.56 8.34
N ASP A 125 -21.44 -24.43 9.18
CA ASP A 125 -22.82 -24.61 8.77
C ASP A 125 -23.20 -23.38 7.90
N ILE A 126 -22.95 -23.51 6.60
CA ILE A 126 -23.28 -22.46 5.63
C ILE A 126 -24.79 -22.53 5.42
N LEU A 127 -25.52 -21.68 6.14
CA LEU A 127 -26.96 -21.49 5.92
C LEU A 127 -27.18 -20.86 4.54
N GLU A 128 -27.91 -21.56 3.69
CA GLU A 128 -28.30 -21.05 2.38
C GLU A 128 -29.32 -19.92 2.56
N ALA A 129 -29.08 -18.78 1.92
CA ALA A 129 -29.95 -17.61 2.10
C ALA A 129 -31.35 -17.92 1.55
N GLU A 130 -32.35 -17.92 2.43
CA GLU A 130 -33.75 -18.23 2.08
C GLU A 130 -34.39 -17.16 1.17
N ASN A 131 -33.77 -15.98 1.04
CA ASN A 131 -34.28 -14.85 0.27
C ASN A 131 -33.25 -14.32 -0.72
N ALA A 132 -33.74 -13.65 -1.77
CA ALA A 132 -32.89 -12.97 -2.75
C ALA A 132 -31.99 -11.94 -2.05
N LEU A 133 -30.67 -12.11 -2.20
CA LEU A 133 -29.71 -11.19 -1.62
C LEU A 133 -29.84 -9.80 -2.27
N PRO A 134 -29.71 -8.73 -1.49
CA PRO A 134 -29.71 -7.38 -2.03
C PRO A 134 -28.52 -7.18 -2.97
N ALA A 135 -28.69 -6.33 -3.98
CA ALA A 135 -27.66 -6.04 -4.98
C ALA A 135 -26.40 -5.37 -4.39
N GLN A 136 -26.53 -4.75 -3.21
CA GLN A 136 -25.45 -4.11 -2.48
C GLN A 136 -25.75 -4.17 -0.98
N VAL A 137 -24.75 -4.54 -0.18
CA VAL A 137 -24.81 -4.47 1.29
C VAL A 137 -23.68 -3.60 1.78
N ASP A 138 -24.02 -2.54 2.53
CA ASP A 138 -23.04 -1.70 3.21
C ASP A 138 -23.13 -1.92 4.73
N TRP A 139 -22.20 -2.72 5.24
CA TRP A 139 -22.12 -3.05 6.66
C TRP A 139 -21.71 -1.88 7.55
N THR A 140 -21.23 -0.75 6.98
CA THR A 140 -20.93 0.47 7.76
C THR A 140 -22.18 1.18 8.24
N THR A 141 -23.32 0.93 7.59
CA THR A 141 -24.63 1.44 8.01
C THR A 141 -25.30 0.58 9.07
N ALA A 142 -24.79 -0.63 9.30
CA ALA A 142 -25.28 -1.49 10.37
C ALA A 142 -24.74 -1.01 11.72
N VAL A 143 -25.61 -1.03 12.74
CA VAL A 143 -25.28 -0.64 14.13
C VAL A 143 -24.12 -1.45 14.72
N ALA A 144 -23.77 -2.59 14.11
CA ALA A 144 -22.72 -3.51 14.56
C ALA A 144 -21.30 -2.91 14.60
N LEU A 145 -21.03 -1.75 13.96
CA LEU A 145 -19.71 -1.10 13.99
C LEU A 145 -19.59 0.05 15.00
N ARG A 146 -20.57 0.26 15.89
CA ARG A 146 -20.48 1.32 16.91
C ARG A 146 -19.58 0.86 18.06
N GLU A 147 -18.32 1.29 18.06
CA GLU A 147 -17.47 1.23 19.25
C GLU A 147 -18.09 2.10 20.35
N GLU A 148 -18.42 1.50 21.49
CA GLU A 148 -18.62 2.23 22.74
C GLU A 148 -17.28 2.88 23.11
N ALA A 149 -17.29 4.22 23.19
CA ALA A 149 -16.18 5.05 23.60
C ALA A 149 -16.03 5.09 25.13
#